data_AF-A0A3B6ASN1-F1
#
_entry.id   AF-A0A3B6ASN1-F1
#
_cell.length_a   1.000
_cell.length_b   1.000
_cell.length_c   1.000
_cell.angle_alpha   90.00
_cell.angle_beta   90.00
_cell.angle_gamma   90.00
#
_symmetry.space_group_name_H-M   'P 1'
#
loop_
_entity.id
_entity.type
_entity.pdbx_description
1 polymer ?
#
loop_
_entity_poly.entity_id
_entity_poly.type
_entity_poly.pdbx_seq_one_letter_code
_entity_poly.pdbx_strand_id
1 'polypeptide(L)'
;MIGCVLGTDLCPNNIWQFFSWCYVFLPDGARFYIFGLAAVCWAIWNNHNQVTSEHKQLKTPFNVVYSACGFLIYWAGLMTGADKETMEHGAKMLKTNASAMMRICAAPTRAMMD
;
A
#
# COMPACT_ATOMS: atom_id res chain seq x y z
N MET A 1 2.24 7.70 -5.41
CA MET A 1 1.81 6.32 -5.75
C MET A 1 0.98 5.66 -4.66
N ILE A 2 1.41 5.62 -3.39
CA ILE A 2 0.53 5.16 -2.28
C ILE A 2 -0.67 6.11 -2.11
N GLY A 3 -0.46 7.43 -2.23
CA GLY A 3 -1.55 8.40 -2.22
C GLY A 3 -2.57 8.17 -3.31
N CYS A 4 -2.09 7.88 -4.52
CA CYS A 4 -2.96 7.64 -5.66
C CYS A 4 -3.91 6.46 -5.34
N VAL A 5 -3.39 5.37 -4.76
CA VAL A 5 -4.18 4.17 -4.41
C VAL A 5 -5.26 4.47 -3.35
N LEU A 6 -5.08 5.55 -2.61
CA LEU A 6 -6.03 6.08 -1.64
C LEU A 6 -6.88 7.24 -2.21
N GLY A 7 -6.71 7.62 -3.48
CA GLY A 7 -7.48 8.69 -4.12
C GLY A 7 -6.90 10.10 -3.97
N THR A 8 -5.59 10.23 -3.74
CA THR A 8 -4.91 11.53 -3.58
C THR A 8 -3.61 11.61 -4.41
N ASP A 9 -3.33 12.74 -5.06
CA ASP A 9 -2.10 12.92 -5.86
C ASP A 9 -0.85 13.24 -5.03
N LEU A 10 -1.03 13.53 -3.74
CA LEU A 10 0.07 13.82 -2.84
C LEU A 10 0.80 12.51 -2.49
N CYS A 11 2.11 12.55 -2.25
CA CYS A 11 2.85 11.46 -1.61
C CYS A 11 3.12 11.93 -0.18
N PRO A 12 2.87 11.11 0.86
CA PRO A 12 3.02 11.59 2.23
C PRO A 12 4.51 11.89 2.47
N ASN A 13 4.84 13.16 2.67
CA ASN A 13 6.23 13.60 2.86
C ASN A 13 6.67 13.43 4.33
N ASN A 14 5.71 13.20 5.23
CA ASN A 14 5.97 12.91 6.64
C ASN A 14 4.94 11.92 7.22
N ILE A 15 5.27 11.42 8.40
CA ILE A 15 4.45 10.46 9.15
C ILE A 15 3.05 11.02 9.48
N TRP A 16 2.93 12.32 9.71
CA TRP A 16 1.65 12.98 10.02
C TRP A 16 0.67 12.99 8.84
N GLN A 17 1.16 13.14 7.61
CA GLN A 17 0.32 13.02 6.40
C GLN A 17 -0.17 11.59 6.20
N PHE A 18 0.67 10.59 6.50
CA PHE A 18 0.25 9.19 6.48
C PHE A 18 -0.88 8.93 7.48
N PHE A 19 -0.73 9.36 8.74
CA PHE A 19 -1.78 9.21 9.75
C PHE A 19 -3.05 9.96 9.39
N SER A 20 -2.95 11.16 8.82
CA SER A 20 -4.11 11.94 8.37
C SER A 20 -4.90 11.20 7.29
N TRP A 21 -4.22 10.56 6.33
CA TRP A 21 -4.89 9.72 5.34
C TRP A 21 -5.48 8.47 5.93
N CYS A 22 -4.78 7.79 6.83
CA CYS A 22 -5.34 6.65 7.53
C CYS A 22 -6.64 7.05 8.26
N TYR A 23 -6.67 8.24 8.87
CA TYR A 23 -7.87 8.78 9.53
C TYR A 23 -9.03 9.05 8.56
N VAL A 24 -8.74 9.56 7.36
CA VAL A 24 -9.75 9.87 6.34
C VAL A 24 -10.27 8.61 5.64
N PHE A 25 -9.38 7.67 5.29
CA PHE A 25 -9.73 6.51 4.48
C PHE A 25 -10.07 5.26 5.30
N LEU A 26 -9.60 5.19 6.55
CA LEU A 26 -9.83 4.07 7.45
C LEU A 26 -10.23 4.57 8.86
N PRO A 27 -11.33 5.32 9.02
CA PRO A 27 -11.67 6.00 10.28
C PRO A 27 -11.81 5.05 11.49
N ASP A 28 -12.18 3.78 11.27
CA ASP A 28 -12.31 2.76 12.33
C ASP A 28 -11.05 1.88 12.51
N GLY A 29 -9.97 2.23 11.80
CA GLY A 29 -8.75 1.44 11.71
C GLY A 29 -7.61 1.91 12.62
N ALA A 30 -7.85 2.83 13.56
CA ALA A 30 -6.79 3.56 14.28
C ALA A 30 -5.74 2.63 14.93
N ARG A 31 -6.18 1.52 15.53
CA ARG A 31 -5.31 0.49 16.12
C ARG A 31 -4.41 -0.23 15.11
N PHE A 32 -4.75 -0.21 13.83
CA PHE A 32 -4.00 -0.84 12.74
C PHE A 32 -3.08 0.14 11.99
N TYR A 33 -3.12 1.45 12.27
CA TYR A 33 -2.32 2.42 11.52
C TYR A 33 -0.82 2.21 11.69
N ILE A 34 -0.38 1.83 12.89
CA ILE A 34 1.03 1.50 13.15
C ILE A 34 1.45 0.24 12.38
N PHE A 35 0.58 -0.76 12.29
CA PHE A 35 0.83 -1.94 11.44
C PHE A 35 0.87 -1.54 9.96
N GLY A 36 -0.04 -0.68 9.49
CA GLY A 36 0.03 -0.13 8.13
C GLY A 36 1.35 0.58 7.84
N LEU A 37 1.79 1.46 8.74
CA LEU A 37 3.04 2.22 8.61
C LEU A 37 4.24 1.28 8.61
N ALA A 38 4.30 0.34 9.55
CA ALA A 38 5.38 -0.63 9.65
C ALA A 38 5.46 -1.50 8.39
N ALA A 39 4.32 -1.96 7.84
CA ALA A 39 4.30 -2.75 6.61
C ALA A 39 4.82 -1.96 5.40
N VAL A 40 4.47 -0.67 5.28
CA VAL A 40 4.96 0.21 4.22
C VAL A 40 6.46 0.48 4.37
N CYS A 41 6.92 0.82 5.58
CA CYS A 41 8.34 1.01 5.87
C CYS A 41 9.16 -0.25 5.57
N TRP A 42 8.66 -1.43 5.97
CA TRP A 42 9.33 -2.70 5.70
C TRP A 42 9.37 -3.02 4.21
N ALA A 43 8.29 -2.73 3.48
CA ALA A 43 8.25 -2.88 2.03
C ALA A 43 9.24 -1.96 1.33
N ILE A 44 9.36 -0.70 1.74
CA ILE A 44 10.33 0.26 1.18
C ILE A 44 11.74 -0.20 1.45
N TRP A 45 12.06 -0.55 2.70
CA TRP A 45 13.37 -1.06 3.10
C TRP A 45 13.75 -2.31 2.29
N ASN A 46 12.85 -3.28 2.21
CA ASN A 46 13.10 -4.53 1.49
C ASN A 46 13.25 -4.32 -0.04
N ASN A 47 12.54 -3.35 -0.61
CA ASN A 47 12.70 -2.97 -2.02
C ASN A 47 14.07 -2.32 -2.24
N HIS A 48 14.48 -1.41 -1.36
CA HIS A 48 15.80 -0.76 -1.45
C HIS A 48 16.93 -1.78 -1.29
N ASN A 49 16.81 -2.68 -0.31
CA ASN A 49 17.78 -3.74 -0.07
C ASN A 49 17.88 -4.74 -1.25
N GLN A 50 16.78 -5.05 -1.93
CA GLN A 50 16.80 -5.90 -3.13
C GLN A 50 17.47 -5.22 -4.34
N VAL A 51 17.30 -3.91 -4.51
CA VAL A 51 17.98 -3.15 -5.57
C VAL A 51 19.47 -3.08 -5.31
N THR A 52 19.87 -2.82 -4.06
CA THR A 52 21.28 -2.69 -3.67
C THR A 52 22.01 -4.04 -3.59
N SER A 53 21.35 -5.09 -3.07
CA SER A 53 21.99 -6.38 -2.81
C SER A 53 21.84 -7.40 -3.94
N GLU A 54 20.75 -7.36 -4.72
CA GLU A 54 20.47 -8.37 -5.77
C GLU A 54 20.41 -7.80 -7.19
N HIS A 55 20.62 -6.47 -7.35
CA HIS A 55 20.47 -5.76 -8.62
C HIS A 55 19.14 -6.03 -9.35
N LYS A 56 18.11 -6.46 -8.60
CA LYS A 56 16.79 -6.72 -9.14
C LYS A 56 16.10 -5.39 -9.41
N GLN A 57 15.94 -5.05 -10.69
CA GLN A 57 15.14 -3.92 -11.14
C GLN A 57 13.70 -4.07 -10.62
N LEU A 58 13.23 -3.06 -9.88
CA LEU A 58 11.83 -2.94 -9.50
C LEU A 58 11.03 -2.60 -10.76
N LYS A 59 10.50 -3.63 -11.43
CA LYS A 59 9.75 -3.50 -12.69
C LYS A 59 8.55 -2.56 -12.59
N THR A 60 8.02 -2.36 -11.38
CA THR A 60 6.89 -1.47 -11.16
C THR A 60 6.86 -0.91 -9.74
N PRO A 61 6.49 0.36 -9.55
CA PRO A 61 6.42 0.94 -8.21
C PRO A 61 5.21 0.41 -7.41
N PHE A 62 4.32 -0.38 -8.03
CA PHE A 62 3.29 -1.17 -7.35
C PHE A 62 3.85 -2.32 -6.49
N ASN A 63 5.09 -2.77 -6.72
CA ASN A 63 5.69 -3.86 -5.95
C ASN A 63 5.76 -3.55 -4.44
N VAL A 64 5.99 -2.29 -4.08
CA VAL A 64 6.00 -1.85 -2.68
C VAL A 64 4.63 -2.07 -2.04
N VAL A 65 3.55 -1.74 -2.77
CA VAL A 65 2.17 -1.88 -2.27
C VAL A 65 1.79 -3.35 -2.12
N TYR A 66 2.13 -4.20 -3.10
CA TYR A 66 1.89 -5.64 -2.98
C TYR A 66 2.70 -6.28 -1.85
N SER A 67 3.95 -5.85 -1.64
CA SER A 67 4.77 -6.30 -0.52
C SER A 67 4.17 -5.88 0.82
N ALA A 68 3.70 -4.63 0.94
CA ALA A 68 3.02 -4.16 2.15
C ALA A 68 1.74 -4.97 2.43
N CYS A 69 0.94 -5.27 1.39
CA CYS A 69 -0.23 -6.15 1.53
C CYS A 69 0.17 -7.55 2.04
N GLY A 70 1.28 -8.10 1.56
CA GLY A 70 1.81 -9.39 2.03
C GLY A 70 2.17 -9.37 3.51
N PHE A 71 2.84 -8.31 3.98
CA PHE A 71 3.15 -8.14 5.41
C PHE A 71 1.90 -8.00 6.27
N LEU A 72 0.88 -7.27 5.81
CA LEU A 72 -0.39 -7.13 6.54
C LEU A 72 -1.14 -8.45 6.66
N ILE A 73 -1.20 -9.26 5.59
CA ILE A 73 -1.81 -10.61 5.65
C ILE A 73 -1.00 -11.52 6.60
N TYR A 74 0.34 -11.47 6.52
CA TYR A 74 1.19 -12.24 7.43
C TYR A 74 0.93 -11.87 8.89
N TRP A 75 0.88 -10.58 9.21
CA TRP A 75 0.58 -10.12 10.57
C TRP A 75 -0.85 -10.39 11.00
N ALA A 76 -1.81 -10.44 10.08
CA ALA A 76 -3.18 -10.85 10.41
C ALA A 76 -3.24 -12.31 10.83
N GLY A 77 -2.40 -13.18 10.25
CA GLY A 77 -2.22 -14.56 10.69
C GLY A 77 -1.71 -14.71 12.13
N LEU A 78 -1.07 -13.67 12.69
CA LEU A 78 -0.63 -13.61 14.08
C LEU A 78 -1.72 -13.08 15.03
N MET A 79 -2.82 -12.54 14.49
CA MET A 79 -3.94 -12.01 15.26
C MET A 79 -5.05 -13.06 15.42
N THR A 80 -5.99 -12.79 16.33
CA THR A 80 -7.15 -13.66 16.58
C THR A 80 -8.46 -12.87 16.54
N GLY A 81 -9.57 -13.57 16.27
CA GLY A 81 -10.91 -12.99 16.29
C GLY A 81 -11.12 -11.86 15.26
N ALA A 82 -11.89 -10.85 15.66
CA ALA A 82 -12.30 -9.73 14.80
C ALA A 82 -11.11 -8.93 14.24
N ASP A 83 -9.98 -8.93 14.94
CA ASP A 83 -8.80 -8.14 14.55
C ASP A 83 -8.11 -8.73 13.33
N LYS A 84 -8.03 -10.07 13.28
CA LYS A 84 -7.56 -10.81 12.11
C LYS A 84 -8.43 -10.52 10.90
N GLU A 85 -9.74 -10.66 11.04
CA GLU A 85 -10.69 -10.46 9.93
C GLU A 85 -10.61 -9.03 9.40
N THR A 86 -10.55 -8.04 10.31
CA THR A 86 -10.44 -6.63 9.93
C THR A 86 -9.16 -6.35 9.14
N MET A 87 -8.03 -6.93 9.58
CA MET A 87 -6.75 -6.70 8.91
C MET A 87 -6.62 -7.45 7.58
N GLU A 88 -7.14 -8.67 7.47
CA GLU A 88 -7.22 -9.41 6.21
C GLU A 88 -8.12 -8.68 5.20
N HIS A 89 -9.27 -8.19 5.65
CA HIS A 89 -10.18 -7.40 4.82
C HIS A 89 -9.51 -6.11 4.32
N GLY A 90 -8.86 -5.36 5.21
CA GLY A 90 -8.13 -4.14 4.87
C GLY A 90 -6.99 -4.39 3.86
N ALA A 91 -6.20 -5.44 4.07
CA ALA A 91 -5.12 -5.82 3.14
C ALA A 91 -5.67 -6.21 1.76
N LYS A 92 -6.80 -6.92 1.70
CA LYS A 92 -7.45 -7.30 0.45
C LYS A 92 -8.00 -6.09 -0.30
N MET A 93 -8.62 -5.14 0.40
CA MET A 93 -9.07 -3.86 -0.18
C MET A 93 -7.89 -3.08 -0.77
N LEU A 94 -6.80 -2.92 -0.03
CA LEU A 94 -5.61 -2.20 -0.49
C LEU A 94 -5.04 -2.83 -1.77
N LYS A 95 -4.95 -4.16 -1.80
CA LYS A 95 -4.51 -4.92 -2.98
C LYS A 95 -5.43 -4.68 -4.19
N THR A 96 -6.75 -4.73 -3.99
CA THR A 96 -7.74 -4.50 -5.04
C THR A 96 -7.62 -3.09 -5.62
N ASN A 97 -7.51 -2.07 -4.76
CA ASN A 97 -7.35 -0.68 -5.18
C ASN A 97 -6.04 -0.48 -5.94
N ALA A 98 -4.94 -1.08 -5.48
CA ALA A 98 -3.66 -1.04 -6.18
C ALA A 98 -3.74 -1.70 -7.57
N SER A 99 -4.41 -2.85 -7.68
CA SER A 99 -4.64 -3.52 -8.97
C SER A 99 -5.53 -2.69 -9.91
N ALA A 100 -6.57 -2.04 -9.39
CA ALA A 100 -7.42 -1.15 -10.18
C ALA A 100 -6.60 0.03 -10.72
N MET A 101 -5.78 0.64 -9.87
CA MET A 101 -4.90 1.73 -10.28
C MET A 101 -3.85 1.31 -11.29
N MET A 102 -3.26 0.13 -11.12
CA MET A 102 -2.31 -0.42 -12.08
C MET A 102 -2.94 -0.58 -13.46
N ARG A 103 -4.22 -0.98 -13.54
CA ARG A 103 -4.96 -1.05 -14.82
C ARG A 103 -5.20 0.34 -15.43
N ILE A 104 -5.53 1.33 -14.62
CA ILE A 104 -5.71 2.72 -15.09
C ILE A 104 -4.40 3.27 -15.63
N CYS A 105 -3.28 3.08 -14.91
CA CYS A 105 -1.96 3.53 -15.35
C CYS A 105 -1.40 2.74 -16.55
N ALA A 106 -1.87 1.51 -16.78
CA ALA A 106 -1.47 0.68 -17.92
C ALA A 106 -2.36 0.86 -19.16
N ALA A 107 -3.49 1.56 -19.05
CA ALA A 107 -4.32 1.90 -20.20
C ALA A 107 -3.58 2.96 -21.05
N PRO A 108 -3.40 2.75 -22.36
CA PRO A 108 -2.73 3.72 -23.21
C PRO A 108 -3.56 5.01 -23.24
N THR A 109 -2.88 6.15 -23.16
CA THR A 109 -3.44 7.51 -23.28
C THR A 109 -4.18 7.67 -24.61
N ARG A 110 -5.43 7.22 -24.68
CA ARG A 110 -6.29 7.34 -25.86
C ARG A 110 -7.34 8.42 -25.62
N ALA A 111 -6.87 9.63 -25.32
CA ALA A 111 -7.72 10.83 -25.22
C ALA A 111 -6.86 12.11 -25.13
N MET A 112 -5.99 12.38 -26.10
CA MET A 112 -5.42 13.75 -26.28
C MET A 112 -5.18 14.13 -27.75
N MET A 113 -5.85 13.46 -28.71
CA MET A 113 -5.86 13.88 -30.11
C MET A 113 -7.23 13.58 -30.72
N ASP A 114 -8.16 14.49 -30.51
CA ASP A 114 -9.21 14.86 -31.47
C ASP A 114 -9.46 16.36 -31.30
#